data_AF-A0A1I3TYM2-F1
#
_entry.id   AF-A0A1I3TYM2-F1
#
_cell.length_a   1.000
_cell.length_b   1.000
_cell.length_c   1.000
_cell.angle_alpha   90.00
_cell.angle_beta   90.00
_cell.angle_gamma   90.00
#
_symmetry.space_group_name_H-M   'P 1'
#
loop_
_entity.id
_entity.type
_entity.pdbx_description
1 polymer ?
#
loop_
_entity_poly.entity_id
_entity_poly.type
_entity_poly.pdbx_seq_one_letter_code
_entity_poly.pdbx_strand_id
1 'polypeptide(L)' 'MTKVKGTADKNLSNVVEDLDRNPVNSHQAQQLQQDTNDRRHKDQLNHDEPTDLFHSRS' A
#
# COMPACT_ATOMS: atom_id res chain seq x y z
N MET A 1 1.76 20.76 14.52
CA MET A 1 1.99 19.80 13.42
C MET A 1 3.49 19.71 13.16
N THR A 2 4.17 18.81 13.86
CA THR A 2 5.63 18.65 13.73
C THR A 2 5.93 18.01 12.39
N LYS A 3 6.54 18.76 11.48
CA LYS A 3 7.13 18.25 10.24
C LYS A 3 8.28 17.33 10.61
N VAL A 4 8.05 16.02 10.62
CA VAL A 4 9.13 15.03 10.61
C VAL A 4 9.73 15.05 9.21
N LYS A 5 10.71 15.93 9.02
CA LYS A 5 11.50 16.04 7.79
C LYS A 5 12.60 14.99 7.88
N GLY A 6 12.33 13.81 7.35
CA GLY A 6 13.31 12.74 7.29
C GLY A 6 12.62 11.40 7.11
N THR A 7 12.61 10.93 5.87
CA THR A 7 12.03 9.65 5.41
C THR A 7 10.55 9.49 5.74
N ALA A 8 9.68 9.83 4.78
CA ALA A 8 8.37 9.19 4.76
C ALA A 8 8.60 7.69 4.96
N ASP A 9 7.94 7.11 5.95
CA ASP A 9 7.95 5.66 6.15
C ASP A 9 7.70 5.04 4.77
N LYS A 10 8.59 4.14 4.32
CA LYS A 10 8.49 3.56 2.97
C LYS A 10 7.11 2.93 2.74
N ASN A 11 6.47 2.50 3.83
CA ASN A 11 5.12 1.95 3.83
C ASN A 11 4.02 3.01 3.66
N LEU A 12 4.33 4.29 3.91
CA LEU A 12 3.41 5.44 3.78
C LEU A 12 3.61 6.23 2.49
N SER A 13 4.71 6.03 1.74
CA SER A 13 4.94 6.72 0.46
C SER A 13 3.83 6.42 -0.57
N ASN A 14 3.37 5.17 -0.62
CA ASN A 14 2.28 4.76 -1.54
C ASN A 14 0.93 5.40 -1.15
N VAL A 15 0.72 5.63 0.14
CA VAL A 15 -0.52 6.22 0.67
C VAL A 15 -0.67 7.66 0.20
N VAL A 16 0.43 8.42 0.13
CA VAL A 16 0.41 9.80 -0.36
C VAL A 16 0.09 9.84 -1.85
N GLU A 17 0.72 8.97 -2.66
CA GLU A 17 0.43 8.89 -4.10
C GLU A 17 -1.00 8.47 -4.40
N ASP A 18 -1.58 7.55 -3.62
CA ASP A 18 -2.95 7.11 -3.79
C ASP A 18 -3.97 8.20 -3.37
N LEU A 19 -3.65 9.04 -2.37
CA LEU A 19 -4.52 10.12 -1.91
C LEU A 19 -4.58 11.30 -2.89
N ASP A 20 -3.54 11.50 -3.70
CA ASP A 20 -3.47 12.55 -4.73
C ASP A 20 -4.20 12.17 -6.04
N ARG A 21 -4.70 10.93 -6.18
CA ARG A 21 -5.37 10.47 -7.40
C ARG A 21 -6.83 10.94 -7.47
N ASN A 22 -7.09 11.91 -8.34
CA ASN A 22 -8.45 12.25 -8.77
C ASN A 22 -8.80 11.45 -10.04
N PRO A 23 -9.77 10.51 -10.00
CA PRO A 23 -10.15 9.75 -11.18
C PRO A 23 -10.79 10.67 -12.22
N VAL A 24 -10.31 10.63 -13.47
CA VAL A 24 -10.82 11.53 -14.51
C VAL A 24 -12.12 11.05 -15.13
N ASN A 25 -12.48 9.76 -14.97
CA ASN A 25 -13.75 9.18 -15.42
C ASN A 25 -14.16 7.94 -14.60
N SER A 26 -15.40 7.47 -14.80
CA SER A 26 -15.99 6.36 -14.06
C SER A 26 -15.27 5.03 -14.26
N HIS A 27 -14.78 4.77 -15.47
CA HIS A 27 -14.07 3.53 -15.78
C HIS A 27 -12.72 3.46 -15.03
N GLN A 28 -11.97 4.55 -15.01
CA GLN A 28 -10.73 4.65 -14.26
C GLN A 28 -10.98 4.54 -12.75
N ALA A 29 -12.06 5.12 -12.23
CA ALA A 29 -12.45 4.95 -10.84
C ALA A 29 -12.73 3.48 -10.48
N GLN A 30 -13.39 2.73 -11.39
CA GLN A 30 -13.64 1.30 -11.21
C GLN A 30 -12.34 0.49 -11.22
N GLN A 31 -11.41 0.80 -12.13
CA GLN A 31 -10.09 0.16 -12.15
C GLN A 31 -9.32 0.39 -10.84
N LEU A 32 -9.27 1.64 -10.35
CA LEU A 32 -8.61 1.96 -9.08
C LEU A 32 -9.25 1.25 -7.88
N GLN A 33 -10.58 1.07 -7.87
CA GLN A 33 -11.26 0.31 -6.83
C GLN A 33 -10.91 -1.19 -6.88
N GLN A 34 -10.83 -1.77 -8.09
CA GLN A 34 -10.41 -3.17 -8.26
C GLN A 34 -8.98 -3.35 -7.74
N ASP A 35 -8.03 -2.51 -8.17
CA ASP A 35 -6.64 -2.55 -7.72
C ASP A 35 -6.53 -2.45 -6.19
N THR A 36 -7.33 -1.57 -5.58
CA THR A 36 -7.35 -1.39 -4.12
C THR A 36 -7.87 -2.64 -3.40
N ASN A 37 -8.93 -3.26 -3.93
CA ASN A 37 -9.50 -4.48 -3.36
C ASN A 37 -8.53 -5.66 -3.47
N ASP A 38 -7.85 -5.79 -4.62
CA ASP A 38 -6.84 -6.83 -4.84
C ASP A 38 -5.67 -6.68 -3.87
N ARG A 39 -5.22 -5.46 -3.62
CA ARG A 39 -4.17 -5.17 -2.64
C ARG A 39 -4.59 -5.59 -1.22
N ARG A 40 -5.79 -5.18 -0.77
CA ARG A 40 -6.31 -5.58 0.55
C ARG A 40 -6.44 -7.10 0.69
N HIS A 41 -6.87 -7.78 -0.37
CA HIS A 41 -6.99 -9.24 -0.38
C HIS A 41 -5.62 -9.91 -0.26
N LYS A 42 -4.60 -9.39 -0.94
CA LYS A 42 -3.22 -9.86 -0.80
C LYS A 42 -2.66 -9.60 0.60
N ASP A 43 -2.92 -8.43 1.16
CA ASP A 43 -2.51 -8.12 2.53
C ASP A 43 -3.17 -9.07 3.53
N GLN A 44 -4.46 -9.40 3.36
CA GLN A 44 -5.14 -10.40 4.19
C GLN A 44 -4.51 -11.79 4.08
N LEU A 45 -4.19 -12.25 2.87
CA LEU A 45 -3.51 -13.53 2.67
C LEU A 45 -2.10 -13.54 3.31
N ASN A 46 -1.38 -12.44 3.20
CA ASN A 46 -0.03 -12.30 3.78
C ASN A 46 -0.05 -12.07 5.30
N HIS A 47 -1.19 -11.69 5.88
CA HIS A 47 -1.31 -11.43 7.31
C HIS A 47 -1.26 -12.72 8.15
N ASP A 48 -1.66 -13.85 7.56
CA ASP A 48 -1.68 -15.16 8.23
C ASP A 48 -0.39 -15.97 8.02
N GLU A 49 0.49 -15.55 7.10
CA GLU A 49 1.84 -16.09 7.02
C GLU A 49 2.76 -15.28 7.95
N PRO A 50 3.28 -15.87 9.04
CA PRO A 50 4.34 -15.22 9.80
C PRO A 50 5.51 -15.05 8.84
N THR A 51 5.74 -13.81 8.40
CA THR A 51 6.91 -13.43 7.60
C THR A 51 8.10 -14.19 8.17
N ASP A 52 8.75 -14.95 7.31
CA ASP A 52 9.73 -15.95 7.68
C ASP A 52 11.00 -15.22 8.19
N LEU A 53 10.88 -14.73 9.44
CA LEU A 53 11.79 -13.84 10.15
C LEU A 53 13.10 -14.54 10.51
N PHE A 54 13.23 -15.82 10.18
CA PHE A 54 14.35 -16.68 10.52
C PHE A 54 15.14 -17.19 9.30
N HIS A 55 15.05 -16.51 8.15
CA HIS A 55 16.03 -16.71 7.08
C HIS A 55 17.38 -16.09 7.48
N SER A 56 18.09 -16.70 8.43
CA SER A 56 19.51 -16.43 8.66
C SER A 56 20.27 -16.84 7.41
N ARG A 57 20.78 -15.84 6.68
CA ARG A 57 21.65 -16.03 5.53
C ARG A 57 22.87 -16.86 5.97
N SER A 58 22.95 -18.11 5.52
CA SER A 58 24.17 -18.92 5.61
C SER A 58 25.20 -18.46 4.59
#